data_AF-A0A4R2D681-F1
#
_entry.id   AF-A0A4R2D681-F1
#
_cell.length_a   1.000
_cell.length_b   1.000
_cell.length_c   1.000
_cell.angle_alpha   90.00
_cell.angle_beta   90.00
_cell.angle_gamma   90.00
#
_symmetry.space_group_name_H-M   'P 1'
#
loop_
_entity.id
_entity.type
_entity.pdbx_description
1 polymer ?
#
loop_
_entity_poly.entity_id
_entity_poly.type
_entity_poly.pdbx_seq_one_letter_code
_entity_poly.pdbx_strand_id
1 'polypeptide(L)'
;MLRTPGYGYGLLEALAAAGVAVDANTLYPLLRRLEKQGLLVSEWNTDEARPRKFYRTSEAGEALAASLLDEWIVLGRNLQTIESGTEGAP
;
A
#
# COMPACT_ATOMS: atom_id res chain seq x y z
N MET A 1 -0.84 -3.07 6.45
CA MET A 1 0.19 -2.11 6.90
C MET A 1 1.51 -2.85 7.04
N LEU A 2 2.61 -2.29 6.54
CA LEU A 2 3.97 -2.83 6.69
C LEU A 2 4.44 -2.68 8.14
N ARG A 3 3.81 -3.44 9.05
CA ARG A 3 4.12 -3.43 10.49
C ARG A 3 5.42 -4.17 10.81
N THR A 4 5.97 -4.91 9.84
CA THR A 4 7.25 -5.63 9.93
C THR A 4 8.16 -5.13 8.80
N PRO A 5 9.45 -4.82 9.07
CA PRO A 5 10.41 -4.45 8.03
C PRO A 5 10.49 -5.56 6.98
N GLY A 6 9.95 -5.30 5.78
CA GLY A 6 9.94 -6.24 4.67
C GLY A 6 10.96 -5.84 3.62
N TYR A 7 11.75 -6.80 3.15
CA TYR A 7 12.51 -6.64 1.91
C TYR A 7 11.52 -6.54 0.74
N GLY A 8 11.89 -5.84 -0.33
CA GLY A 8 11.02 -5.60 -1.48
C GLY A 8 10.43 -6.86 -2.12
N TYR A 9 11.08 -8.02 -2.01
CA TYR A 9 10.51 -9.31 -2.42
C TYR A 9 9.40 -9.81 -1.49
N GLY A 10 9.57 -9.68 -0.17
CA GLY A 10 8.50 -10.02 0.78
C GLY A 10 7.26 -9.14 0.60
N LEU A 11 7.43 -7.88 0.19
CA LEU A 11 6.31 -7.03 -0.18
C LEU A 11 5.65 -7.47 -1.50
N LEU A 12 6.42 -7.89 -2.51
CA LEU A 12 5.86 -8.47 -3.74
C LEU A 12 5.01 -9.72 -3.44
N GLU A 13 5.53 -10.62 -2.60
CA GLU A 13 4.80 -11.82 -2.18
C GLU A 13 3.54 -11.48 -1.40
N ALA A 14 3.62 -10.54 -0.45
CA ALA A 14 2.46 -10.10 0.32
C ALA A 14 1.37 -9.45 -0.56
N LEU A 15 1.77 -8.64 -1.55
CA LEU A 15 0.84 -8.03 -2.51
C LEU A 15 0.21 -9.10 -3.41
N ALA A 16 1.00 -10.04 -3.93
CA ALA A 16 0.50 -11.14 -4.74
C ALA A 16 -0.48 -12.03 -3.95
N ALA A 17 -0.18 -12.34 -2.68
CA ALA A 17 -1.07 -13.08 -1.80
C ALA A 17 -2.39 -12.34 -1.51
N ALA A 18 -2.38 -11.00 -1.54
CA ALA A 18 -3.57 -10.17 -1.43
C ALA A 18 -4.30 -9.97 -2.78
N GLY A 19 -3.89 -10.65 -3.85
CA GLY A 19 -4.48 -10.54 -5.19
C GLY A 19 -4.00 -9.33 -6.00
N VAL A 20 -2.97 -8.61 -5.53
CA VAL A 20 -2.38 -7.46 -6.21
C VAL A 20 -1.16 -7.91 -7.01
N ALA A 21 -1.35 -8.09 -8.32
CA ALA A 21 -0.25 -8.41 -9.23
C ALA A 21 0.57 -7.14 -9.54
N VAL A 22 1.81 -7.09 -9.05
CA VAL A 22 2.76 -6.02 -9.34
C VAL A 22 4.16 -6.61 -9.47
N ASP A 23 4.97 -6.06 -10.38
CA ASP A 23 6.36 -6.47 -10.55
C ASP A 23 7.34 -5.55 -9.81
N ALA A 24 8.60 -5.99 -9.74
CA ALA A 24 9.69 -5.21 -9.14
C ALA A 24 9.91 -3.86 -9.84
N ASN A 25 9.80 -3.82 -11.17
CA ASN A 25 10.06 -2.62 -11.97
C ASN A 25 9.02 -1.52 -11.73
N THR A 26 7.84 -1.89 -11.25
CA THR A 26 6.75 -0.99 -10.88
C THR A 26 6.80 -0.64 -9.40
N LEU A 27 7.01 -1.65 -8.55
CA LEU A 27 7.00 -1.48 -7.10
C LEU A 27 8.15 -0.59 -6.61
N TYR A 28 9.39 -0.80 -7.08
CA TYR A 28 10.54 -0.07 -6.53
C TYR A 28 10.53 1.44 -6.84
N PRO A 29 10.19 1.90 -8.06
CA PRO A 29 10.00 3.33 -8.31
C PRO A 29 8.89 3.94 -7.47
N LEU A 30 7.81 3.21 -7.21
CA LEU A 30 6.72 3.68 -6.34
C LEU A 30 7.20 3.88 -4.90
N LEU A 31 7.92 2.91 -4.33
CA LEU A 31 8.48 3.02 -2.97
C LEU A 31 9.42 4.22 -2.84
N ARG A 32 10.32 4.43 -3.81
CA ARG A 32 11.21 5.60 -3.84
C ARG A 32 10.45 6.92 -3.92
N ARG A 33 9.35 6.96 -4.67
CA ARG A 33 8.49 8.15 -4.77
C ARG A 33 7.80 8.44 -3.44
N LEU A 34 7.24 7.42 -2.79
CA LEU A 34 6.59 7.57 -1.49
C LEU A 34 7.59 7.98 -0.39
N GLU A 35 8.82 7.46 -0.43
CA GLU A 35 9.92 7.92 0.43
C GLU A 35 10.24 9.41 0.19
N LYS A 36 10.37 9.82 -1.07
CA LYS A 36 10.61 11.24 -1.43
C LYS A 36 9.48 12.16 -0.96
N GLN A 37 8.26 11.65 -0.86
CA GLN A 37 7.09 12.37 -0.33
C GLN A 37 7.01 12.36 1.20
N GLY A 38 7.93 11.70 1.90
CA GLY A 38 7.92 11.57 3.36
C GLY A 38 6.86 10.59 3.89
N LEU A 39 6.23 9.81 3.02
CA LEU A 39 5.20 8.82 3.38
C LEU A 39 5.80 7.46 3.76
N LEU A 40 7.03 7.21 3.35
CA LEU A 40 7.85 6.09 3.81
C LEU A 40 9.16 6.63 4.40
N VAL A 41 9.71 5.88 5.34
CA VAL A 41 11.09 6.00 5.80
C VAL A 41 11.87 4.76 5.33
N SER A 42 13.17 4.89 5.08
CA SER A 42 14.02 3.74 4.76
C SER A 42 15.20 3.59 5.70
N GLU A 43 15.58 2.33 5.92
CA GLU A 43 16.75 1.94 6.70
C GLU A 43 17.58 0.95 5.88
N TRP A 44 18.90 1.03 6.01
CA TRP A 44 19.80 0.06 5.41
C TRP A 44 19.98 -1.12 6.34
N ASN A 45 19.66 -2.33 5.86
CA ASN A 45 20.11 -3.55 6.48
C ASN A 45 21.46 -3.94 5.87
N THR A 46 22.47 -4.10 6.73
CA THR A 46 23.84 -4.46 6.38
C THR A 46 24.23 -5.86 6.88
N ASP A 47 23.28 -6.66 7.35
CA ASP A 47 23.52 -8.00 7.89
C ASP A 47 23.86 -9.02 6.79
N GLU A 48 23.46 -8.72 5.55
CA GLU A 48 23.78 -9.52 4.36
C GLU A 48 24.99 -8.95 3.58
N ALA A 49 25.64 -9.81 2.79
CA ALA A 49 26.77 -9.47 1.93
C ALA A 49 26.51 -8.31 0.94
N ARG A 50 25.24 -7.98 0.68
CA ARG A 50 24.84 -6.80 -0.09
C ARG A 50 23.85 -5.98 0.73
N PRO A 51 24.18 -4.73 1.10
CA PRO A 51 23.25 -3.87 1.82
C PRO A 51 21.95 -3.69 1.05
N ARG A 52 20.82 -3.78 1.77
CA ARG A 52 19.48 -3.61 1.19
C ARG A 52 18.71 -2.54 1.93
N LYS A 53 17.93 -1.74 1.21
CA LYS A 53 16.98 -0.80 1.81
C LYS A 53 15.71 -1.53 2.23
N PHE A 54 15.31 -1.30 3.46
CA PHE A 54 14.00 -1.65 4.01
C PHE A 54 13.17 -0.39 4.09
N TYR A 55 11.88 -0.49 3.74
CA TYR A 55 10.95 0.63 3.83
C TYR A 55 9.94 0.35 4.93
N ARG A 56 9.60 1.39 5.68
CA ARG A 56 8.53 1.40 6.66
C ARG A 56 7.63 2.60 6.40
N THR A 57 6.33 2.45 6.64
CA THR A 57 5.39 3.58 6.58
C THR A 57 5.73 4.61 7.66
N SER A 58 5.79 5.89 7.29
CA SER A 58 5.96 6.97 8.26
C SER A 58 4.64 7.27 8.96
N GLU A 59 4.67 8.05 10.05
CA GLU A 59 3.44 8.51 10.72
C GLU A 59 2.51 9.28 9.76
N ALA A 60 3.08 10.16 8.92
CA ALA A 60 2.33 10.86 7.87
C ALA A 60 1.75 9.89 6.82
N GLY A 61 2.50 8.84 6.45
CA GLY A 61 2.02 7.79 5.56
C GLY A 61 0.88 6.97 6.16
N GLU A 62 0.93 6.66 7.47
CA GLU A 62 -0.13 5.94 8.17
C GLU A 62 -1.40 6.77 8.26
N ALA A 63 -1.29 8.06 8.60
CA ALA A 63 -2.42 8.99 8.63
C ALA A 63 -3.09 9.13 7.25
N LEU A 64 -2.29 9.29 6.19
CA LEU A 64 -2.81 9.37 4.82
C LEU A 64 -3.51 8.06 4.40
N ALA A 65 -2.89 6.91 4.68
CA ALA A 65 -3.47 5.62 4.35
C ALA A 65 -4.81 5.38 5.06
N ALA A 66 -4.93 5.80 6.34
CA ALA A 66 -6.18 5.74 7.08
C ALA A 66 -7.26 6.60 6.43
N SER A 67 -6.95 7.85 6.08
CA SER A 67 -7.89 8.75 5.40
C SER A 67 -8.38 8.20 4.06
N LEU A 68 -7.48 7.64 3.25
CA LEU A 68 -7.83 7.05 1.96
C LEU A 68 -8.71 5.81 2.11
N LEU A 69 -8.45 4.99 3.14
CA LEU A 69 -9.25 3.80 3.41
C LEU A 69 -10.67 4.17 3.85
N ASP A 70 -10.81 5.18 4.72
CA ASP A 70 -12.12 5.68 5.14
C ASP A 70 -12.92 6.21 3.95
N GLU A 71 -12.28 7.00 3.08
CA GLU A 71 -12.92 7.51 1.86
C GLU A 71 -13.34 6.36 0.94
N TRP A 72 -12.47 5.37 0.74
CA TRP A 72 -12.78 4.19 -0.09
C TRP A 72 -13.98 3.41 0.43
N ILE A 73 -14.07 3.22 1.76
CA ILE A 73 -15.21 2.53 2.39
C ILE A 73 -16.51 3.31 2.18
N VAL A 74 -16.47 4.64 2.30
CA VAL A 74 -17.63 5.50 2.04
C VAL A 74 -18.07 5.39 0.58
N LEU A 75 -17.12 5.48 -0.36
CA LEU A 75 -17.40 5.34 -1.79
C LEU A 75 -18.02 3.97 -2.11
N GLY A 76 -17.45 2.89 -1.57
CA GLY A 76 -17.97 1.53 -1.74
C GLY A 76 -19.40 1.38 -1.22
N ARG A 77 -19.71 1.96 -0.06
CA ARG A 77 -21.07 1.97 0.51
C ARG A 77 -22.06 2.72 -0.38
N ASN A 78 -21.66 3.86 -0.91
CA ASN A 78 -22.49 4.66 -1.80
C ASN A 78 -22.77 3.90 -3.11
N LEU A 79 -21.76 3.25 -3.68
CA LEU A 79 -21.90 2.37 -4.85
C LEU A 79 -22.89 1.22 -4.60
N GLN A 80 -22.76 0.53 -3.47
CA GLN A 80 -23.70 -0.54 -3.07
C GLN A 80 -25.14 -0.03 -2.95
N THR A 81 -25.32 1.19 -2.44
CA THR A 81 -26.64 1.83 -2.31
C THR A 81 -27.24 2.13 -3.69
N ILE A 82 -26.41 2.59 -4.65
CA ILE A 82 -26.85 2.83 -6.03
C ILE A 82 -27.24 1.51 -6.70
N GLU A 83 -26.39 0.47 -6.61
CA GLU A 83 -26.68 -0.84 -7.20
C GLU A 83 -27.99 -1.43 -6.64
N SER A 84 -28.17 -1.37 -5.31
CA SER A 84 -29.38 -1.87 -4.65
C SER A 84 -30.62 -1.00 -4.89
N GLY A 85 -30.44 0.30 -5.18
CA GLY A 85 -31.51 1.24 -5.50
C GLY A 85 -31.99 1.19 -6.95
N THR A 86 -31.29 0.46 -7.83
CA THR A 86 -31.65 0.32 -9.26
C THR A 86 -32.54 -0.92 -9.51
N GLU A 87 -32.76 -1.76 -8.49
CA GLU A 87 -33.57 -3.00 -8.58
C GLU A 87 -35.07 -2.79 -8.25
N GLY A 88 -35.56 -1.55 -8.39
CA GLY A 88 -36.92 -1.18 -8.02
C GLY A 88 -37.55 -0.04 -8.84
N ALA A 89 -37.12 0.17 -10.09
CA ALA A 89 -37.85 1.04 -11.01
C ALA A 89 -38.93 0.22 -11.76
N PRO A 90 -40.23 0.56 -11.61
CA PRO A 90 -41.33 -0.11 -12.33
C PRO A 90 -41.32 0.18 -13.83
#